data_AF-A0A7V5CTT9-F1
#
_entry.id   AF-A0A7V5CTT9-F1
#
_cell.length_a   1.000
_cell.length_b   1.000
_cell.length_c   1.000
_cell.angle_alpha   90.00
_cell.angle_beta   90.00
_cell.angle_gamma   90.00
#
_symmetry.space_group_name_H-M   'P 1'
#
loop_
_entity.id
_entity.type
_entity.pdbx_description
1 polymer ?
#
loop_
_entity_poly.entity_id
_entity_poly.type
_entity_poly.pdbx_seq_one_letter_code
_entity_poly.pdbx_strand_id
1 'polypeptide(L)' 'MPSQRQPPAAPPVEKLRDEIYRQMFRLEAGRPGAGSALALALLRAWMVCEQLPRGNETRRWLRQLCPLCLRMIESQSR' A
#
# COMPACT_ATOMS: atom_id res chain seq x y z
N MET A 1 -6.83 4.81 32.97
CA MET A 1 -7.02 3.97 31.77
C MET A 1 -6.99 4.89 30.55
N PRO A 2 -5.97 4.87 29.69
CA PRO A 2 -5.99 5.73 28.51
C PRO A 2 -6.95 5.13 27.49
N SER A 3 -8.11 5.77 27.29
CA SER A 3 -9.00 5.51 26.18
C SER A 3 -8.26 5.79 24.89
N GLN A 4 -7.88 4.72 24.18
CA GLN A 4 -7.40 4.82 22.81
C GLN A 4 -8.53 5.42 21.97
N ARG A 5 -8.39 6.69 21.61
CA ARG A 5 -9.16 7.32 20.54
C ARG A 5 -8.73 6.63 19.24
N GLN A 6 -9.38 5.52 18.92
CA GLN A 6 -9.31 4.92 17.61
C GLN A 6 -9.99 5.92 16.66
N PRO A 7 -9.27 6.57 15.72
CA PRO A 7 -9.90 7.50 14.79
C PRO A 7 -10.95 6.73 13.97
N PRO A 8 -12.03 7.39 13.53
CA PRO A 8 -13.08 6.75 12.73
C PRO A 8 -12.39 6.01 11.59
N ALA A 9 -12.75 4.75 11.38
CA ALA A 9 -12.10 3.89 10.42
C ALA A 9 -12.10 4.59 9.06
N ALA A 10 -10.96 5.18 8.71
CA ALA A 10 -10.72 5.75 7.39
C ALA A 10 -11.16 4.70 6.36
N PRO A 11 -11.81 5.11 5.25
CA PRO A 11 -12.31 4.18 4.25
C PRO A 11 -11.22 3.15 3.92
N PRO A 12 -11.56 1.88 3.65
CA PRO A 12 -10.58 0.80 3.47
C PRO A 12 -9.41 1.17 2.55
N VAL A 13 -9.70 2.04 1.57
CA VAL A 13 -8.77 2.64 0.63
C VAL A 13 -7.69 3.52 1.26
N GLU A 14 -8.02 4.41 2.21
CA GLU A 14 -7.04 5.31 2.83
C GLU A 14 -6.02 4.53 3.66
N LYS A 15 -6.49 3.56 4.45
CA LYS A 15 -5.61 2.64 5.19
C LYS A 15 -4.67 1.86 4.27
N LEU A 16 -5.15 1.48 3.08
CA LEU A 16 -4.32 0.81 2.07
C LEU A 16 -3.26 1.75 1.48
N ARG A 17 -3.61 3.03 1.21
CA ARG A 17 -2.62 4.03 0.77
C ARG A 17 -1.55 4.21 1.83
N ASP A 18 -1.95 4.41 3.09
CA ASP A 18 -1.02 4.58 4.20
C ASP A 18 -0.08 3.37 4.35
N GLU A 19 -0.62 2.16 4.21
CA GLU A 19 0.21 0.95 4.28
C GLU A 19 1.22 0.87 3.14
N ILE A 20 0.82 1.19 1.90
CA ILE A 20 1.72 1.24 0.74
C ILE A 20 2.84 2.27 0.97
N TYR A 21 2.50 3.50 1.36
CA TYR A 21 3.50 4.53 1.65
C TYR A 21 4.43 4.13 2.79
N ARG A 22 3.89 3.51 3.84
CA ARG A 22 4.69 3.03 4.97
C ARG A 22 5.68 1.95 4.55
N GLN A 23 5.27 1.03 3.68
CA GLN A 23 6.17 -0.01 3.18
C GLN A 23 7.19 0.55 2.17
N MET A 24 6.83 1.53 1.34
CA MET A 24 7.78 2.25 0.48
C MET A 24 8.88 2.92 1.33
N PHE A 25 8.51 3.64 2.39
CA PHE A 25 9.46 4.29 3.29
C PHE A 25 10.36 3.27 4.01
N ARG A 26 9.80 2.15 4.47
CA ARG A 26 10.59 1.06 5.08
C ARG A 26 11.55 0.42 4.10
N LEU A 27 11.15 0.33 2.84
CA LEU A 27 11.97 -0.20 1.78
C LEU A 27 13.13 0.74 1.44
N GLU A 28 12.91 2.05 1.39
CA GLU A 28 13.98 3.05 1.29
C GLU A 28 14.93 3.02 2.50
N ALA A 29 14.40 2.76 3.69
CA ALA A 29 15.19 2.58 4.90
C ALA A 29 15.98 1.25 4.94
N GLY A 30 15.99 0.46 3.86
CA GLY A 30 16.76 -0.79 3.76
C GLY A 30 16.30 -1.88 4.72
N ARG A 31 15.04 -1.84 5.19
CA ARG A 31 14.56 -2.84 6.16
C ARG A 31 14.32 -4.17 5.46
N PRO A 32 14.90 -5.28 5.96
CA PRO A 32 14.67 -6.61 5.39
C PRO A 32 13.18 -6.98 5.49
N GLY A 33 12.64 -7.56 4.41
CA GLY A 33 11.23 -7.95 4.33
C GLY A 33 10.26 -6.83 3.95
N ALA A 34 10.72 -5.58 3.80
CA ALA A 34 9.89 -4.47 3.36
C ALA A 34 9.38 -4.65 1.92
N GLY A 35 10.16 -5.31 1.05
CA GLY A 35 9.76 -5.58 -0.33
C GLY A 35 8.57 -6.53 -0.42
N SER A 36 8.62 -7.64 0.33
CA SER A 36 7.51 -8.60 0.42
C SER A 36 6.27 -7.97 1.06
N ALA A 37 6.45 -7.12 2.08
CA ALA A 37 5.35 -6.39 2.71
C ALA A 37 4.70 -5.39 1.73
N LEU A 38 5.49 -4.67 0.93
CA LEU A 38 4.99 -3.75 -0.09
C LEU A 38 4.23 -4.50 -1.20
N ALA A 39 4.73 -5.65 -1.65
CA ALA A 39 4.05 -6.52 -2.61
C ALA A 39 2.70 -7.02 -2.09
N LEU A 40 2.64 -7.47 -0.83
CA LEU A 40 1.40 -7.89 -0.18
C LEU A 40 0.41 -6.74 -0.02
N ALA A 41 0.87 -5.54 0.34
CA ALA A 41 0.03 -4.36 0.45
C ALA A 41 -0.61 -3.98 -0.90
N LEU A 42 0.18 -4.01 -1.98
CA LEU A 42 -0.33 -3.80 -3.34
C LEU A 42 -1.36 -4.85 -3.74
N LEU A 43 -1.11 -6.13 -3.49
CA LEU A 43 -2.05 -7.21 -3.80
C LEU A 43 -3.39 -7.01 -3.10
N ARG A 44 -3.36 -6.68 -1.80
CA ARG A 44 -4.57 -6.38 -1.01
C ARG A 44 -5.32 -5.17 -1.58
N ALA A 45 -4.59 -4.13 -1.98
CA ALA A 45 -5.21 -2.96 -2.57
C ALA A 45 -5.89 -3.28 -3.91
N TRP A 46 -5.27 -4.13 -4.73
CA TRP A 46 -5.89 -4.62 -5.98
C TRP A 46 -7.14 -5.46 -5.72
N MET A 47 -7.13 -6.38 -4.77
CA MET A 47 -8.31 -7.18 -4.41
C MET A 47 -9.48 -6.33 -3.92
N VAL A 48 -9.18 -5.25 -3.16
CA VAL A 48 -10.21 -4.29 -2.77
C VAL A 48 -10.69 -3.54 -4.00
N CYS A 49 -9.80 -3.02 -4.85
CA CYS A 49 -10.19 -2.30 -6.06
C CYS A 49 -11.00 -3.11 -7.08
N GLU A 50 -10.81 -4.42 -7.19
CA GLU A 50 -11.64 -5.27 -8.04
C GLU A 50 -13.10 -5.37 -7.55
N GLN A 51 -13.35 -5.13 -6.27
CA GLN A 51 -14.71 -5.05 -5.69
C GLN A 51 -15.36 -3.68 -5.86
N LEU A 52 -14.59 -2.65 -6.26
CA LEU A 52 -15.11 -1.29 -6.46
C LEU A 52 -15.59 -1.08 -7.92
N PRO A 53 -16.58 -0.20 -8.14
CA PRO A 53 -17.12 0.06 -9.48
C PRO A 53 -16.04 0.52 -10.47
N ARG A 54 -16.18 0.08 -11.73
CA ARG A 54 -15.28 0.41 -12.85
C ARG A 54 -15.23 1.93 -13.02
N GLY A 55 -14.06 2.52 -12.76
CA GLY A 55 -13.84 3.97 -12.86
C GLY A 55 -13.32 4.61 -11.57
N ASN A 56 -13.20 3.85 -10.48
CA ASN A 56 -12.74 4.39 -9.22
C ASN A 56 -11.31 4.94 -9.29
N GLU A 57 -11.11 6.14 -8.75
CA GLU A 57 -9.84 6.85 -8.69
C GLU A 57 -8.74 6.00 -8.04
N THR A 58 -9.09 5.17 -7.05
CA THR A 58 -8.16 4.25 -6.39
C THR A 58 -7.51 3.26 -7.35
N ARG A 59 -8.28 2.74 -8.33
CA ARG A 59 -7.74 1.78 -9.31
C ARG A 59 -6.77 2.46 -10.27
N ARG A 60 -7.06 3.72 -10.65
CA ARG A 60 -6.18 4.53 -11.49
C ARG A 60 -4.88 4.87 -10.76
N TRP A 61 -5.00 5.25 -9.49
CA TRP A 61 -3.88 5.50 -8.60
C TRP A 61 -2.99 4.26 -8.41
N LEU A 62 -3.58 3.08 -8.14
CA LEU A 62 -2.84 1.82 -8.03
C LEU A 62 -2.10 1.44 -9.32
N ARG A 63 -2.73 1.63 -10.49
CA ARG A 63 -2.05 1.38 -11.78
C ARG A 63 -0.82 2.26 -11.97
N GLN A 64 -0.86 3.51 -11.53
CA GLN A 64 0.28 4.42 -11.62
C GLN A 64 1.38 4.07 -10.60
N LEU A 65 1.01 3.64 -9.39
CA LEU A 65 1.97 3.33 -8.34
C LEU A 65 2.60 1.95 -8.45
N CYS A 66 1.89 0.95 -8.98
CA CYS A 66 2.43 -0.39 -9.19
C CYS A 66 3.82 -0.40 -9.84
N PRO A 67 4.05 0.25 -11.00
CA PRO A 67 5.38 0.25 -11.63
C PRO A 67 6.45 0.99 -10.82
N LEU A 68 6.08 1.94 -9.96
CA LEU A 68 7.03 2.58 -9.04
C LEU A 68 7.41 1.61 -7.92
N CYS A 69 6.43 1.03 -7.24
CA CYS A 69 6.66 0.12 -6.14
C CYS A 69 7.41 -1.15 -6.59
N LEU A 70 7.10 -1.69 -7.78
CA LEU A 70 7.80 -2.84 -8.36
C LEU A 70 9.28 -2.51 -8.61
N ARG A 71 9.59 -1.36 -9.22
CA ARG A 71 10.98 -0.93 -9.42
C ARG A 71 11.74 -0.78 -8.11
N MET A 72 11.09 -0.28 -7.06
CA MET A 72 11.72 -0.16 -5.75
C MET A 72 12.02 -1.55 -5.15
N ILE A 73 11.08 -2.50 -5.25
CA ILE A 73 11.29 -3.89 -4.79
C ILE A 73 12.44 -4.55 -5.55
N GLU A 74 12.47 -4.42 -6.89
CA GLU A 74 13.55 -4.95 -7.73
C GLU A 74 14.92 -4.35 -7.38
N SER A 75 14.95 -3.06 -7.03
CA SER A 75 16.17 -2.36 -6.65
C SER A 75 16.72 -2.82 -5.30
N GLN A 76 15.85 -3.29 -4.39
CA GLN A 76 16.26 -3.88 -3.10
C GLN A 76 16.67 -5.36 -3.20
N SER A 77 16.37 -6.01 -4.33
CA SER A 77 16.67 -7.43 -4.58
C SER A 77 18.06 -7.68 -5.19
N ARG A 78 18.84 -6.62 -5.46
CA ARG A 78 20.20 -6.68 -5.99
C ARG A 78 21.22 -6.36 -4.90
#